data_AF-A0A382R3K6-F1
#
_entry.id   AF-A0A382R3K6-F1
#
_cell.length_a   1.000
_cell.length_b   1.000
_cell.length_c   1.000
_cell.angle_alpha   90.00
_cell.angle_beta   90.00
_cell.angle_gamma   90.00
#
_symmetry.space_group_name_H-M   'P 1'
#
loop_
_entity.id
_entity.type
_entity.pdbx_description
1 polymer ?
#
loop_
_entity_poly.entity_id
_entity_poly.type
_entity_poly.pdbx_seq_one_letter_code
_entity_poly.pdbx_strand_id
1 'polypeptide(L)' 'LLVCSEHFPVNDFYKKHSGDLLFRQWSTLVEALAEKLPENPKVAVFPCAGIQVPAQEN' A
#
# COMPACT_ATOMS: atom_id res chain seq x y z
N LEU A 1 5.11 3.41 5.14
CA LEU A 1 4.08 2.74 4.31
C LEU A 1 4.30 3.10 2.84
N LEU A 2 3.89 2.22 1.93
CA LEU A 2 3.80 2.54 0.50
C LEU A 2 2.35 2.94 0.22
N VAL A 3 2.12 4.16 -0.26
CA VAL A 3 0.78 4.70 -0.49
C VAL A 3 0.62 4.94 -1.98
N CYS A 4 -0.42 4.39 -2.60
CA CYS A 4 -0.75 4.64 -4.00
C CYS A 4 -1.96 5.57 -4.08
N SER A 5 -1.79 6.75 -4.67
CA SER A 5 -2.89 7.66 -4.95
C SER A 5 -2.56 8.61 -6.09
N GLU A 6 -3.42 8.67 -7.09
CA GLU A 6 -3.29 9.58 -8.22
C GLU A 6 -3.56 11.04 -7.83
N HIS A 7 -4.41 11.28 -6.82
CA HIS A 7 -4.97 12.60 -6.55
C HIS A 7 -4.58 13.20 -5.19
N PHE A 8 -3.93 12.46 -4.29
CA PHE A 8 -3.53 13.01 -2.99
C PHE A 8 -2.53 14.17 -3.18
N PRO A 9 -2.80 15.39 -2.68
CA PRO A 9 -1.87 16.52 -2.79
C PRO A 9 -0.54 16.25 -2.08
N VAL A 10 0.59 16.42 -2.78
CA VAL A 10 1.94 16.11 -2.26
C VAL A 10 2.24 16.85 -0.95
N ASN A 11 1.91 18.15 -0.92
CA ASN A 11 2.20 19.01 0.24
C ASN A 11 1.43 18.58 1.49
N ASP A 12 0.24 18.02 1.33
CA ASP A 12 -0.56 17.55 2.47
C ASP A 12 -0.23 16.11 2.84
N PHE A 13 0.22 15.31 1.87
CA PHE A 13 0.71 13.97 2.10
C PHE A 13 1.88 13.98 3.08
N TYR A 14 2.95 14.73 2.79
CA TYR A 14 4.14 14.72 3.64
C TYR A 14 3.92 15.34 5.03
N LYS A 15 2.87 16.16 5.23
CA LYS A 15 2.47 16.62 6.57
C LYS A 15 1.90 15.49 7.43
N LYS A 16 1.15 14.55 6.82
CA LYS A 16 0.48 13.45 7.52
C LYS A 16 1.28 12.14 7.52
N HIS A 17 2.12 11.98 6.51
CA HIS A 17 2.80 10.74 6.14
C HIS A 17 4.28 11.01 5.85
N SER A 18 4.98 11.69 6.75
CA SER A 18 6.33 12.22 6.52
C SER A 18 7.41 11.15 6.27
N GLY A 19 7.18 9.91 6.68
CA GLY A 19 8.08 8.77 6.44
C GLY A 19 7.58 7.78 5.38
N ASP A 20 6.47 8.08 4.70
CA ASP A 20 5.87 7.19 3.72
C ASP A 20 6.25 7.60 2.29
N LEU A 21 6.13 6.65 1.36
CA LEU A 21 6.38 6.87 -0.06
C LEU A 21 5.06 6.95 -0.82
N LEU A 22 4.87 8.02 -1.59
CA LEU A 22 3.68 8.23 -2.42
C LEU A 22 3.97 7.80 -3.87
N PHE A 23 3.22 6.82 -4.34
CA PHE A 23 3.19 6.36 -5.73
C PHE A 23 1.95 6.90 -6.43
N ARG A 24 2.12 7.33 -7.68
CA ARG A 24 1.00 7.81 -8.52
C ARG A 24 0.36 6.72 -9.36
N GLN A 25 1.07 5.62 -9.57
CA GLN A 25 0.61 4.51 -10.40
C GLN A 25 0.83 3.20 -9.66
N TRP A 26 -0.15 2.30 -9.77
CA TRP A 26 -0.08 0.99 -9.15
C TRP A 26 1.09 0.16 -9.67
N SER A 27 1.32 0.18 -10.98
CA SER A 27 2.44 -0.52 -11.64
C SER A 27 3.79 -0.14 -11.04
N THR A 28 4.06 1.15 -10.85
CA THR A 28 5.32 1.64 -10.26
C THR A 28 5.52 1.15 -8.82
N LEU A 29 4.44 1.06 -8.03
CA LEU A 29 4.51 0.51 -6.68
C LEU A 29 4.87 -0.98 -6.73
N VAL A 30 4.23 -1.75 -7.63
CA VAL A 30 4.51 -3.18 -7.79
C VAL A 30 5.94 -3.42 -8.26
N GLU A 31 6.45 -2.65 -9.22
CA GLU A 31 7.84 -2.71 -9.68
C GLU A 31 8.83 -2.41 -8.54
N ALA A 32 8.55 -1.40 -7.70
CA ALA A 32 9.38 -1.08 -6.54
C ALA A 32 9.40 -2.20 -5.48
N LEU A 33 8.42 -3.11 -5.52
CA LEU A 33 8.37 -4.31 -4.67
C LEU A 33 8.97 -5.54 -5.32
N ALA A 34 9.18 -5.57 -6.64
CA ALA A 34 9.56 -6.78 -7.38
C ALA A 34 10.86 -7.40 -6.86
N GLU A 35 11.87 -6.59 -6.52
CA GLU A 35 13.14 -7.07 -5.96
C GLU A 35 13.02 -7.59 -4.51
N LYS A 36 11.93 -7.28 -3.82
CA LYS A 36 11.68 -7.64 -2.41
C LYS A 36 10.71 -8.80 -2.25
N LEU A 37 10.08 -9.23 -3.34
CA LEU A 37 9.06 -10.26 -3.34
C LEU A 37 9.60 -11.56 -3.95
N PRO A 38 9.07 -12.73 -3.51
CA PRO A 38 9.35 -13.98 -4.19
C PRO A 38 8.75 -13.98 -5.61
N GLU A 39 9.24 -14.87 -6.48
CA GLU A 39 8.85 -14.98 -7.90
C GLU A 39 7.33 -15.09 -8.12
N ASN A 40 6.59 -15.66 -7.17
CA ASN A 40 5.13 -15.76 -7.19
C ASN A 40 4.52 -15.33 -5.84
N PRO A 41 4.36 -14.01 -5.60
CA PRO A 41 3.89 -13.51 -4.32
C PRO A 41 2.39 -13.74 -4.14
N LYS A 42 2.00 -14.26 -2.97
CA LYS A 42 0.59 -14.32 -2.57
C LYS A 42 0.20 -13.00 -1.92
N VAL A 43 -0.86 -12.37 -2.42
CA VAL A 43 -1.34 -11.07 -1.94
C VAL A 43 -2.72 -11.22 -1.32
N ALA A 44 -2.89 -10.72 -0.11
CA ALA A 44 -4.19 -10.53 0.52
C ALA A 44 -4.66 -9.09 0.25
N VAL A 45 -5.89 -8.93 -0.23
CA VAL A 45 -6.48 -7.62 -0.52
C VAL A 45 -7.60 -7.35 0.48
N PHE A 46 -7.52 -6.21 1.15
CA PHE A 46 -8.54 -5.74 2.08
C PHE A 46 -9.24 -4.51 1.48
N PRO A 47 -10.44 -4.65 0.90
CA PRO A 47 -11.10 -3.58 0.15
C PRO A 47 -11.57 -2.41 1.02
N CYS A 48 -11.74 -2.63 2.33
CA CYS A 48 -12.06 -1.57 3.29
C CYS A 48 -11.19 -1.75 4.53
N ALA A 49 -10.32 -0.78 4.81
CA ALA A 49 -9.44 -0.80 5.98
C ALA A 49 -10.14 -0.41 7.30
N GLY A 50 -11.46 -0.15 7.27
CA GLY A 50 -12.19 0.43 8.41
C GLY A 50 -12.55 -0.58 9.52
N ILE A 51 -12.82 -1.85 9.17
CA ILE A 51 -13.16 -2.89 10.14
C ILE A 51 -12.56 -4.21 9.64
N GLN A 52 -11.53 -4.70 10.34
CA GLN A 52 -10.99 -6.05 10.17
C GLN A 52 -11.29 -6.82 11.46
N VAL A 53 -12.13 -7.84 11.39
CA VAL A 53 -12.35 -8.77 12.50
C VAL A 53 -11.43 -9.97 12.28
N PRO A 54 -10.52 -10.31 13.22
CA PRO A 54 -9.70 -11.50 13.11
C PRO A 54 -10.58 -12.74 12.94
N ALA A 55 -10.24 -13.64 12.02
CA ALA A 55 -10.89 -14.94 11.95
C ALA A 55 -10.58 -15.71 13.24
N GLN A 56 -11.62 -16.19 13.95
CA GLN A 56 -11.43 -17.12 15.05
C GLN A 56 -10.81 -18.40 14.49
N GLU A 57 -9.64 -18.78 14.99
CA GLU A 57 -9.09 -20.11 14.77
C GLU A 57 -10.01 -21.13 15.48
N ASN A 58 -10.55 -22.08 14.71
CA ASN A 58 -11.24 -23.27 15.22
C ASN A 58 -10.27 -24.45 15.23
#